data_AF-A0A961U0B8-F1
#
_entry.id   AF-A0A961U0B8-F1
#
_cell.length_a   1.000
_cell.length_b   1.000
_cell.length_c   1.000
_cell.angle_alpha   90.00
_cell.angle_beta   90.00
_cell.angle_gamma   90.00
#
_symmetry.space_group_name_H-M   'P 1'
#
loop_
_entity.id
_entity.type
_entity.pdbx_description
1 polymer ?
#
loop_
_entity_poly.entity_id
_entity_poly.type
_entity_poly.pdbx_seq_one_letter_code
_entity_poly.pdbx_strand_id
1 'polypeptide(L)'
;INVAYLARHDDAKMAAEQNETLSSVENGTLAPDTLYVVWGDGKLFETAVANKPADTFAGQVDGFSVLAPGWSGCTDSCGAIAADPTR
;
A
#
# COMPACT_ATOMS: atom_id res chain seq x y z
N ILE A 1 23.87 -15.74 -8.46
CA ILE A 1 23.10 -15.28 -9.64
C ILE A 1 22.57 -13.90 -9.31
N ASN A 2 22.91 -12.88 -10.10
CA ASN A 2 22.35 -11.53 -9.97
C ASN A 2 21.50 -11.30 -11.21
N VAL A 3 20.18 -11.22 -11.04
CA VAL A 3 19.24 -10.92 -12.11
C VAL A 3 18.87 -9.45 -11.96
N ALA A 4 19.25 -8.62 -12.94
CA ALA A 4 18.83 -7.23 -13.00
C ALA A 4 17.67 -7.11 -13.99
N TYR A 5 16.56 -6.55 -13.54
CA TYR A 5 15.45 -6.17 -14.42
C TYR A 5 15.65 -4.70 -14.82
N LEU A 6 15.87 -4.47 -16.11
CA LEU A 6 16.04 -3.14 -16.68
C LEU A 6 14.79 -2.79 -17.48
N ALA A 7 14.07 -1.77 -17.03
CA ALA A 7 12.92 -1.21 -17.75
C ALA A 7 13.22 0.24 -18.14
N ARG A 8 12.74 0.66 -19.31
CA ARG A 8 12.69 2.08 -19.66
C ARG A 8 11.57 2.72 -18.84
N HIS A 9 11.89 3.76 -18.08
CA HIS A 9 10.89 4.59 -17.42
C HIS A 9 10.97 6.02 -17.98
N ASP A 10 9.89 6.76 -17.81
CA ASP A 10 9.78 8.18 -18.18
C ASP A 10 9.59 8.97 -16.88
N ASP A 11 10.59 9.76 -16.51
CA ASP A 11 10.61 10.51 -15.25
C ASP A 11 9.42 11.45 -15.11
N ALA A 12 9.00 12.09 -16.21
CA ALA A 12 7.89 13.02 -16.18
C ALA A 12 6.57 12.30 -15.88
N LYS A 13 6.39 11.10 -16.45
CA LYS A 13 5.22 10.27 -16.15
C LYS A 13 5.26 9.74 -14.73
N MET A 14 6.41 9.25 -14.26
CA MET A 14 6.52 8.78 -12.87
C MET A 14 6.22 9.89 -11.85
N ALA A 15 6.66 11.12 -12.10
CA ALA A 15 6.37 12.24 -11.22
C ALA A 15 4.88 12.62 -11.24
N ALA A 16 4.24 12.59 -12.41
CA ALA A 16 2.80 12.83 -12.53
C ALA A 16 1.97 11.78 -11.76
N GLU A 17 2.28 10.50 -11.96
CA GLU A 17 1.62 9.37 -11.29
C GLU A 17 1.82 9.42 -9.76
N GLN A 18 3.01 9.80 -9.29
CA GLN A 18 3.27 9.98 -7.86
C GLN A 18 2.40 11.09 -7.25
N ASN A 19 2.28 12.23 -7.93
CA ASN A 19 1.45 13.34 -7.46
C ASN A 19 -0.04 12.96 -7.45
N GLU A 20 -0.52 12.26 -8.47
CA GLU A 20 -1.90 11.79 -8.54
C GLU A 20 -2.20 10.75 -7.45
N THR A 21 -1.27 9.82 -7.23
CA THR A 21 -1.36 8.81 -6.15
C THR A 21 -1.38 9.48 -4.78
N LEU A 22 -0.49 10.45 -4.54
CA LEU A 22 -0.45 11.19 -3.29
C LEU A 22 -1.77 11.93 -3.03
N SER A 23 -2.27 12.64 -4.04
CA SER A 23 -3.55 13.34 -3.94
C SER A 23 -4.71 12.38 -3.69
N SER A 24 -4.70 11.20 -4.30
CA SER A 24 -5.74 10.19 -4.09
C SER A 24 -5.72 9.62 -2.67
N VAL A 25 -4.53 9.38 -2.12
CA VAL A 25 -4.34 8.92 -0.74
C VAL A 25 -4.77 9.99 0.26
N GLU A 26 -4.40 11.24 0.03
CA GLU A 26 -4.77 12.36 0.91
C GLU A 26 -6.28 12.62 0.89
N ASN A 27 -6.95 12.48 -0.26
CA ASN A 27 -8.38 12.75 -0.39
C ASN A 27 -9.28 11.52 -0.17
N GLY A 28 -8.70 10.34 0.06
CA GLY A 28 -9.45 9.10 0.23
C GLY A 28 -10.11 8.56 -1.05
N THR A 29 -9.73 9.06 -2.23
CA THR A 29 -10.23 8.58 -3.53
C THR A 29 -9.39 7.40 -4.02
N LEU A 30 -9.33 6.35 -3.20
CA LEU A 30 -8.49 5.19 -3.45
C LEU A 30 -9.09 4.28 -4.54
N ALA A 31 -8.23 3.73 -5.39
CA ALA A 31 -8.64 2.78 -6.42
C ALA A 31 -8.97 1.41 -5.78
N PRO A 32 -10.11 0.79 -6.12
CA PRO A 32 -10.59 -0.41 -5.45
C PRO A 32 -9.66 -1.63 -5.61
N ASP A 33 -8.95 -1.71 -6.72
CA ASP A 33 -8.06 -2.85 -7.06
C ASP A 33 -6.58 -2.56 -6.75
N THR A 34 -6.29 -1.63 -5.82
CA THR A 34 -4.92 -1.17 -5.52
C THR A 34 -4.56 -1.33 -4.05
N LEU A 35 -3.36 -1.86 -3.80
CA LEU A 35 -2.74 -1.93 -2.48
C LEU A 35 -1.75 -0.77 -2.33
N TYR A 36 -1.99 0.11 -1.34
CA TYR A 36 -1.10 1.23 -1.08
C TYR A 36 -0.18 0.88 0.09
N VAL A 37 1.12 0.97 -0.13
CA VAL A 37 2.14 0.82 0.90
C VAL A 37 2.72 2.20 1.20
N VAL A 38 2.44 2.70 2.40
CA VAL A 38 2.90 4.02 2.84
C VAL A 38 4.18 3.85 3.63
N TRP A 39 5.29 4.35 3.07
CA TRP A 39 6.59 4.33 3.71
C TRP A 39 7.09 5.78 3.87
N GLY A 40 7.46 6.18 5.09
CA GLY A 40 7.97 7.52 5.36
C GLY A 40 7.56 8.02 6.73
N ASP A 41 7.40 9.33 6.86
CA ASP A 41 6.83 9.93 8.05
C ASP A 41 5.36 9.54 8.21
N GLY A 42 4.96 9.15 9.43
CA GLY A 42 3.62 8.60 9.70
C GLY A 42 2.46 9.55 9.36
N LYS A 43 2.74 10.84 9.09
CA LYS A 43 1.75 11.88 8.83
C LYS A 43 0.90 11.61 7.58
N LEU A 44 1.50 11.07 6.51
CA LEU A 44 0.73 10.70 5.31
C LEU A 44 -0.24 9.55 5.63
N PHE A 45 0.23 8.56 6.39
CA PHE A 45 -0.61 7.43 6.81
C PHE A 45 -1.74 7.87 7.74
N GLU A 46 -1.47 8.74 8.71
CA GLU A 46 -2.49 9.32 9.60
C GLU A 46 -3.56 10.08 8.81
N THR A 47 -3.13 10.90 7.84
CA THR A 47 -4.05 11.65 6.96
C THR A 47 -4.91 10.71 6.13
N ALA A 48 -4.29 9.67 5.56
CA ALA A 48 -5.00 8.67 4.77
C ALA A 48 -6.00 7.88 5.62
N VAL A 49 -5.65 7.50 6.85
CA VAL A 49 -6.55 6.83 7.80
C VAL A 49 -7.76 7.72 8.13
N ALA A 50 -7.55 9.04 8.26
CA ALA A 50 -8.63 9.99 8.54
C ALA A 50 -9.60 10.15 7.37
N ASN A 51 -9.11 10.07 6.12
CA ASN A 51 -9.89 10.33 4.93
C ASN A 51 -10.34 9.06 4.18
N LYS A 52 -9.94 7.87 4.63
CA LYS A 52 -10.24 6.62 3.93
C LYS A 52 -11.76 6.35 3.82
N PRO A 53 -12.19 5.70 2.75
CA PRO A 53 -13.53 5.12 2.66
C PRO A 53 -13.81 4.10 3.79
N ALA A 54 -15.08 3.91 4.13
CA ALA A 54 -15.49 3.05 5.25
C ALA A 54 -15.12 1.57 5.04
N ASP A 55 -15.12 1.11 3.79
CA ASP A 55 -14.78 -0.25 3.35
C ASP A 55 -13.27 -0.47 3.14
N THR A 56 -12.44 0.53 3.44
CA THR A 56 -10.99 0.45 3.28
C THR A 56 -10.34 -0.05 4.57
N PHE A 57 -9.55 -1.12 4.48
CA PHE A 57 -8.63 -1.51 5.54
C PHE A 57 -7.48 -0.52 5.65
N ALA A 58 -7.13 -0.15 6.87
CA ALA A 58 -5.94 0.62 7.18
C ALA A 58 -5.25 0.04 8.41
N GLY A 59 -3.99 -0.35 8.27
CA GLY A 59 -3.26 -1.00 9.36
C GLY A 59 -1.84 -1.38 8.98
N GLN A 60 -1.20 -2.20 9.81
CA GLN A 60 0.13 -2.71 9.56
C GLN A 60 0.07 -4.17 9.09
N VAL A 61 0.78 -4.48 7.99
CA VAL A 61 0.94 -5.84 7.45
C VAL A 61 2.43 -6.07 7.23
N ASP A 62 3.00 -7.11 7.84
CA ASP A 62 4.43 -7.46 7.74
C ASP A 62 5.39 -6.29 8.01
N GLY A 63 5.01 -5.39 8.92
CA GLY A 63 5.79 -4.20 9.28
C GLY A 63 5.53 -2.96 8.42
N PHE A 64 4.73 -3.07 7.36
CA PHE A 64 4.39 -1.97 6.46
C PHE A 64 3.04 -1.34 6.80
N SER A 65 2.95 -0.02 6.73
CA SER A 65 1.67 0.70 6.81
C SER A 65 0.93 0.58 5.48
N VAL A 66 -0.29 0.06 5.52
CA VAL A 66 -1.04 -0.36 4.33
C VAL A 66 -2.45 0.23 4.33
N LEU A 67 -2.90 0.67 3.15
CA LEU A 67 -4.31 0.95 2.84
C LEU A 67 -4.78 -0.01 1.74
N ALA A 68 -5.90 -0.68 1.98
CA ALA A 68 -6.48 -1.63 1.04
C ALA A 68 -8.00 -1.42 0.93
N PRO A 69 -8.47 -0.74 -0.13
CA PRO A 69 -9.90 -0.55 -0.38
C PRO A 69 -10.62 -1.88 -0.59
N GLY A 70 -11.86 -1.98 -0.10
CA GLY A 70 -12.69 -3.18 -0.22
C GLY A 70 -12.22 -4.38 0.62
N TRP A 71 -11.05 -4.31 1.27
CA TRP A 71 -10.58 -5.37 2.16
C TRP A 71 -11.30 -5.30 3.51
N SER A 72 -12.21 -6.27 3.71
CA SER A 72 -13.05 -6.38 4.91
C SER A 72 -12.77 -7.64 5.74
N GLY A 73 -11.78 -8.46 5.38
CA GLY A 73 -11.58 -9.77 6.00
C GLY A 73 -10.12 -10.18 6.05
N CYS A 74 -9.43 -9.81 7.13
CA CYS A 74 -8.23 -10.50 7.60
C CYS A 74 -7.76 -10.02 8.99
N THR A 75 -8.70 -9.79 9.92
CA THR A 75 -8.36 -9.30 11.26
C THR A 75 -7.80 -10.39 12.17
N ASP A 76 -8.09 -11.67 11.88
CA ASP A 76 -7.78 -12.78 12.80
C ASP A 76 -6.98 -13.94 12.17
N SER A 77 -6.86 -14.03 10.84
CA SER A 77 -6.34 -15.24 10.17
C SER A 77 -5.67 -15.03 8.81
N CYS A 78 -5.18 -13.82 8.53
CA CYS A 78 -4.15 -13.68 7.49
C CYS A 78 -2.91 -14.40 8.01
N GLY A 79 -2.76 -15.66 7.61
CA GLY A 79 -1.65 -16.50 8.04
C GLY A 79 -0.35 -15.77 7.76
N ALA A 80 0.32 -15.34 8.82
CA ALA A 80 1.77 -15.32 8.80
C ALA A 80 2.18 -16.68 8.23
N ILE A 81 2.81 -16.67 7.05
CA ILE A 81 3.31 -17.90 6.46
C ILE A 81 4.28 -18.44 7.50
N ALA A 82 3.87 -19.51 8.20
CA ALA A 82 4.73 -20.16 9.17
C ALA A 82 6.01 -20.51 8.42
N ALA A 83 7.14 -19.96 8.87
CA ALA A 83 8.44 -20.31 8.33
C ALA A 83 8.54 -21.84 8.36
N ASP A 84 8.72 -22.45 7.19
CA ASP A 84 8.89 -23.88 7.06
C ASP A 84 10.09 -24.31 7.93
N PRO A 85 9.90 -25.13 8.99
CA PRO A 85 11.02 -25.58 9.80
C PRO A 85 11.81 -26.71 9.13
N THR A 86 11.48 -27.13 7.90
CA THR A 86 12.16 -28.23 7.21
C THR A 86 12.14 -28.08 5.68
N ARG A 87 13.01 -27.23 5.12
CA ARG A 87 13.67 -27.55 3.84
C ARG A 87 15.03 -26.89 3.66
#